data_AF-A0A7X0IEK2-F1
#
_entry.id   AF-A0A7X0IEK2-F1
#
_cell.length_a   1.000
_cell.length_b   1.000
_cell.length_c   1.000
_cell.angle_alpha   90.00
_cell.angle_beta   90.00
_cell.angle_gamma   90.00
#
_symmetry.space_group_name_H-M   'P 1'
#
loop_
_entity.id
_entity.type
_entity.pdbx_description
1 polymer ?
#
loop_
_entity_poly.entity_id
_entity_poly.type
_entity_poly.pdbx_seq_one_letter_code
_entity_poly.pdbx_strand_id
1 'polypeptide(L)'
;MTTPPSPSSTAPAYTCEPLDSLTLGKTITIGPPPGSSYQPPLMDIAAHPFTLANNTTTANGHAKTENSGKAGGSGVEIRVNNLTLSISRGFGQVLRRVRFSFGEYGGNINVSANNQLVNVDNFSALHRKTIGGVEATVLSGGLGHDNGVIEFSGTMRDQQNGLGQLAVGGQELWIDDICFEQ
;
A
#
# COMPACT_ATOMS: atom_id res chain seq x y z
N MET A 1 10.89 -18.47 -46.29
CA MET A 1 9.78 -18.03 -45.42
C MET A 1 10.43 -17.46 -44.16
N THR A 2 10.51 -16.14 -44.05
CA THR A 2 11.07 -15.44 -42.88
C THR A 2 9.99 -15.31 -41.82
N THR A 3 10.20 -15.91 -40.65
CA THR A 3 9.32 -15.73 -39.49
C THR A 3 9.24 -14.24 -39.12
N PRO A 4 8.05 -13.71 -38.79
CA PRO A 4 7.94 -12.34 -38.30
C PRO A 4 8.67 -12.22 -36.95
N PRO A 5 9.29 -11.06 -36.66
CA PRO A 5 9.86 -10.81 -35.34
C PRO A 5 8.74 -10.85 -34.30
N SER A 6 8.97 -11.61 -33.23
CA SER A 6 8.10 -11.63 -32.06
C SER A 6 8.01 -10.21 -31.48
N PRO A 7 6.82 -9.67 -31.15
CA PRO A 7 6.74 -8.38 -30.50
C PRO A 7 7.45 -8.48 -29.16
N SER A 8 8.54 -7.72 -29.01
CA SER A 8 9.23 -7.53 -27.75
C SER A 8 8.26 -6.85 -26.78
N SER A 9 7.66 -7.66 -25.91
CA SER A 9 6.91 -7.23 -24.74
C SER A 9 7.86 -6.48 -23.81
N THR A 10 7.98 -5.16 -23.99
CA THR A 10 8.66 -4.31 -23.02
C THR A 10 7.93 -4.45 -21.69
N ALA A 11 8.59 -5.02 -20.69
CA ALA A 11 8.05 -5.08 -19.34
C ALA A 11 7.69 -3.65 -18.88
N PRO A 12 6.59 -3.47 -18.14
CA PRO A 12 6.18 -2.16 -17.67
C PRO A 12 7.31 -1.51 -16.85
N ALA A 13 7.61 -0.24 -17.15
CA ALA A 13 8.59 0.52 -16.41
C ALA A 13 7.97 1.02 -15.09
N TYR A 14 8.62 0.70 -13.96
CA TYR A 14 8.20 1.18 -12.65
C TYR A 14 9.09 2.32 -12.18
N THR A 15 8.48 3.27 -11.47
CA THR A 15 9.19 4.23 -10.62
C THR A 15 8.96 3.82 -9.17
N CYS A 16 10.02 3.72 -8.37
CA CYS A 16 9.94 3.28 -6.97
C CYS A 16 10.28 4.41 -6.01
N GLU A 17 9.52 4.47 -4.93
CA GLU A 17 9.77 5.30 -3.75
C GLU A 17 10.24 4.38 -2.60
N PRO A 18 11.56 4.35 -2.30
CA PRO A 18 12.13 3.54 -1.23
C PRO A 18 11.90 4.16 0.16
N LEU A 19 11.21 5.31 0.24
CA LEU A 19 10.86 6.01 1.49
C LEU A 19 12.06 6.51 2.33
N ASP A 20 13.30 6.30 1.89
CA ASP A 20 14.55 6.76 2.54
C ASP A 20 14.68 8.27 2.73
N SER A 21 13.85 9.04 2.03
CA SER A 21 13.72 10.49 2.22
C SER A 21 12.99 10.86 3.52
N LEU A 22 12.24 9.92 4.11
CA LEU A 22 11.48 10.14 5.33
C LEU A 22 12.39 10.10 6.56
N THR A 23 12.14 11.02 7.51
CA THR A 23 12.85 11.01 8.79
C THR A 23 12.50 9.76 9.58
N LEU A 24 13.52 8.96 9.94
CA LEU A 24 13.38 7.79 10.80
C LEU A 24 12.79 8.15 12.17
N GLY A 25 11.86 7.33 12.67
CA GLY A 25 11.21 7.53 13.97
C GLY A 25 10.08 8.56 13.97
N LYS A 26 9.76 9.18 12.83
CA LYS A 26 8.62 10.09 12.71
C LYS A 26 7.32 9.28 12.85
N THR A 27 6.51 9.67 13.83
CA THR A 27 5.16 9.11 14.03
C THR A 27 4.11 10.06 13.45
N ILE A 28 3.11 9.51 12.79
CA ILE A 28 1.87 10.20 12.41
C ILE A 28 0.66 9.50 13.01
N THR A 29 -0.39 10.27 13.27
CA THR A 29 -1.68 9.78 13.77
C THR A 29 -2.81 10.33 12.91
N ILE A 30 -4.02 9.80 13.06
CA ILE A 30 -5.20 10.34 12.39
C ILE A 30 -5.48 11.76 12.91
N GLY A 31 -5.76 12.69 12.01
CA GLY A 31 -5.98 14.09 12.36
C GLY A 31 -5.65 15.05 11.21
N PRO A 32 -5.57 16.35 11.49
CA PRO A 32 -5.19 17.34 10.49
C PRO A 32 -3.69 17.26 10.15
N PRO A 33 -3.29 17.52 8.89
CA PRO A 33 -1.89 17.72 8.51
C PRO A 33 -1.23 18.84 9.32
N PRO A 34 0.10 18.82 9.53
CA PRO A 34 1.07 17.87 8.96
C PRO A 34 1.25 16.59 9.78
N GLY A 35 0.58 16.46 10.93
CA GLY A 35 0.74 15.33 11.86
C GLY A 35 0.11 14.00 11.38
N SER A 36 -0.56 14.02 10.24
CA SER A 36 -1.30 12.89 9.69
C SER A 36 -0.80 12.42 8.31
N SER A 37 0.38 12.89 7.88
CA SER A 37 0.94 12.47 6.59
C SER A 37 2.47 12.36 6.56
N TYR A 38 2.92 11.48 5.67
CA TYR A 38 4.27 11.47 5.11
C TYR A 38 4.25 12.02 3.70
N GLN A 39 5.33 12.72 3.32
CA GLN A 39 5.49 13.35 2.01
C GLN A 39 6.83 12.93 1.40
N PRO A 40 6.98 11.67 0.99
CA PRO A 40 8.11 11.28 0.17
C PRO A 40 8.05 11.94 -1.23
N PRO A 41 9.15 12.02 -1.98
CA PRO A 41 9.24 12.73 -3.26
C PRO A 41 8.19 12.35 -4.30
N LEU A 42 7.78 11.09 -4.36
CA LEU A 42 6.96 10.58 -5.46
C LEU A 42 5.47 10.41 -5.14
N MET A 43 5.04 10.59 -3.89
CA MET A 43 3.66 10.34 -3.48
C MET A 43 3.30 11.05 -2.17
N ASP A 44 2.00 11.24 -1.96
CA ASP A 44 1.44 11.63 -0.67
C ASP A 44 0.92 10.38 0.05
N ILE A 45 1.29 10.24 1.32
CA ILE A 45 0.85 9.15 2.18
C ILE A 45 0.13 9.73 3.40
N ALA A 46 -1.16 9.45 3.57
CA ALA A 46 -1.97 10.04 4.64
C ALA A 46 -2.65 8.98 5.52
N ALA A 47 -2.81 9.32 6.80
CA ALA A 47 -3.40 8.48 7.83
C ALA A 47 -4.92 8.55 7.86
N HIS A 48 -5.56 7.37 7.91
CA HIS A 48 -7.01 7.19 7.96
C HIS A 48 -7.42 6.18 9.02
N PRO A 49 -8.69 6.23 9.49
CA PRO A 49 -9.25 5.22 10.36
C PRO A 49 -9.10 3.80 9.82
N PHE A 50 -9.07 2.85 10.75
CA PHE A 50 -8.91 1.43 10.48
C PHE A 50 -10.17 0.66 10.89
N THR A 51 -10.59 -0.29 10.07
CA THR A 51 -11.68 -1.21 10.36
C THR A 51 -11.10 -2.50 10.95
N LEU A 52 -11.41 -2.76 12.21
CA LEU A 52 -11.02 -3.95 12.97
C LEU A 52 -11.70 -5.21 12.42
N ALA A 53 -11.22 -6.39 12.80
CA ALA A 53 -11.76 -7.68 12.35
C ALA A 53 -13.27 -7.87 12.67
N ASN A 54 -13.77 -7.24 13.73
CA ASN A 54 -15.20 -7.23 14.08
C ASN A 54 -16.03 -6.18 13.29
N ASN A 55 -15.43 -5.56 12.26
CA ASN A 55 -15.97 -4.50 11.42
C ASN A 55 -16.29 -3.17 12.15
N THR A 56 -15.80 -2.97 13.38
CA THR A 56 -15.84 -1.64 13.99
C THR A 56 -14.66 -0.80 13.51
N THR A 57 -14.90 0.49 13.31
CA THR A 57 -13.84 1.43 12.90
C THR A 57 -13.23 2.11 14.12
N THR A 58 -11.91 2.25 14.12
CA THR A 58 -11.14 2.97 15.13
C THR A 58 -10.31 4.09 14.49
N ALA A 59 -10.20 5.20 15.21
CA ALA A 59 -9.25 6.27 14.90
C ALA A 59 -8.06 6.31 15.88
N ASN A 60 -7.95 5.31 16.75
CA ASN A 60 -6.90 5.20 17.76
C ASN A 60 -5.72 4.39 17.21
N GLY A 61 -5.08 4.91 16.16
CA GLY A 61 -3.97 4.26 15.48
C GLY A 61 -2.81 5.21 15.22
N HIS A 62 -1.68 4.63 14.82
CA HIS A 62 -0.49 5.39 14.43
C HIS A 62 0.28 4.67 13.32
N ALA A 63 1.04 5.45 12.58
CA ALA A 63 2.11 4.95 11.74
C ALA A 63 3.44 5.56 12.20
N LYS A 64 4.52 4.81 12.05
CA LYS A 64 5.87 5.21 12.44
C LYS A 64 6.87 4.75 11.39
N THR A 65 7.74 5.64 10.96
CA THR A 65 8.89 5.27 10.13
C THR A 65 9.93 4.55 10.99
N GLU A 66 10.39 3.39 10.52
CA GLU A 66 11.45 2.60 11.15
C GLU A 66 12.33 1.94 10.09
N ASN A 67 13.30 1.13 10.51
CA ASN A 67 14.26 0.46 9.64
C ASN A 67 14.60 -0.93 10.19
N SER A 68 13.57 -1.65 10.62
CA SER A 68 13.71 -2.98 11.23
C SER A 68 13.79 -4.11 10.21
N GLY A 69 13.56 -3.80 8.93
CA GLY A 69 13.59 -4.75 7.81
C GLY A 69 12.40 -5.70 7.78
N LYS A 70 11.29 -5.33 8.44
CA LYS A 70 10.10 -6.16 8.59
C LYS A 70 9.31 -6.28 7.29
N ALA A 71 9.29 -5.24 6.46
CA ALA A 71 8.66 -5.27 5.15
C ALA A 71 9.42 -6.14 4.13
N GLY A 72 10.69 -6.48 4.39
CA GLY A 72 11.54 -7.16 3.43
C GLY A 72 12.01 -6.27 2.26
N GLY A 73 11.76 -4.96 2.34
CA GLY A 73 12.25 -3.95 1.40
C GLY A 73 13.62 -3.37 1.76
N SER A 74 13.87 -2.13 1.39
CA SER A 74 15.13 -1.42 1.59
C SER A 74 14.98 -0.21 2.52
N GLY A 75 15.96 0.00 3.40
CA GLY A 75 16.07 1.27 4.12
C GLY A 75 14.93 1.58 5.10
N VAL A 76 14.23 2.70 4.88
CA VAL A 76 13.15 3.19 5.76
C VAL A 76 11.80 2.58 5.38
N GLU A 77 11.15 1.91 6.32
CA GLU A 77 9.80 1.35 6.17
C GLU A 77 8.79 2.11 7.03
N ILE A 78 7.49 2.00 6.70
CA ILE A 78 6.42 2.53 7.54
C ILE A 78 5.72 1.38 8.26
N ARG A 79 5.86 1.34 9.58
CA ARG A 79 5.06 0.49 10.45
C ARG A 79 3.70 1.13 10.73
N VAL A 80 2.64 0.34 10.70
CA VAL A 80 1.26 0.75 10.93
C VAL A 80 0.65 -0.10 12.04
N ASN A 81 -0.09 0.56 12.94
CA ASN A 81 -0.86 -0.09 13.99
C ASN A 81 -2.23 0.58 14.16
N ASN A 82 -3.29 -0.17 13.87
CA ASN A 82 -4.69 0.25 13.91
C ASN A 82 -4.95 1.49 13.05
N LEU A 83 -4.31 1.54 11.88
CA LEU A 83 -4.36 2.69 10.98
C LEU A 83 -4.36 2.21 9.52
N THR A 84 -4.91 3.04 8.63
CA THR A 84 -4.86 2.84 7.17
C THR A 84 -4.07 3.96 6.53
N LEU A 85 -3.12 3.64 5.65
CA LEU A 85 -2.39 4.61 4.85
C LEU A 85 -3.04 4.71 3.47
N SER A 86 -3.42 5.92 3.05
CA SER A 86 -3.75 6.19 1.65
C SER A 86 -2.49 6.55 0.88
N ILE A 87 -2.38 6.08 -0.36
CA ILE A 87 -1.31 6.35 -1.31
C ILE A 87 -1.93 7.10 -2.51
N SER A 88 -1.42 8.29 -2.80
CA SER A 88 -1.84 9.12 -3.93
C SER A 88 -0.65 9.79 -4.60
N ARG A 89 -0.75 10.04 -5.92
CA ARG A 89 0.28 10.73 -6.73
C ARG A 89 0.03 12.24 -6.91
N GLY A 90 -1.06 12.77 -6.37
CA GLY A 90 -1.46 14.17 -6.51
C GLY A 90 -1.77 14.58 -7.95
N PHE A 91 -2.26 15.82 -8.12
CA PHE A 91 -2.35 16.54 -9.41
C PHE A 91 -2.99 15.77 -10.59
N GLY A 92 -4.06 15.03 -10.34
CA GLY A 92 -4.85 14.35 -11.39
C GLY A 92 -4.16 13.16 -12.06
N GLN A 93 -3.01 12.71 -11.54
CA GLN A 93 -2.36 11.48 -11.98
C GLN A 93 -3.17 10.27 -11.52
N VAL A 94 -3.28 9.25 -12.36
CA VAL A 94 -4.04 8.04 -12.06
C VAL A 94 -3.08 6.87 -11.92
N LEU A 95 -3.08 6.23 -10.75
CA LEU A 95 -2.34 4.99 -10.53
C LEU A 95 -3.00 3.86 -11.33
N ARG A 96 -2.20 3.05 -12.02
CA ARG A 96 -2.66 1.90 -12.82
C ARG A 96 -2.07 0.58 -12.35
N ARG A 97 -0.85 0.62 -11.87
CA ARG A 97 -0.20 -0.52 -11.24
C ARG A 97 0.64 -0.02 -10.08
N VAL A 98 0.43 -0.58 -8.90
CA VAL A 98 1.18 -0.25 -7.68
C VAL A 98 1.66 -1.55 -7.08
N ARG A 99 2.93 -1.66 -6.75
CA ARG A 99 3.48 -2.78 -5.99
C ARG A 99 4.25 -2.26 -4.79
N PHE A 100 4.32 -3.04 -3.73
CA PHE A 100 5.15 -2.71 -2.58
C PHE A 100 5.54 -3.97 -1.83
N SER A 101 6.64 -3.85 -1.08
CA SER A 101 7.08 -4.84 -0.10
C SER A 101 6.25 -4.67 1.17
N PHE A 102 5.84 -5.78 1.78
CA PHE A 102 5.05 -5.76 3.01
C PHE A 102 5.58 -6.76 4.04
N GLY A 103 5.31 -6.48 5.31
CA GLY A 103 5.47 -7.42 6.41
C GLY A 103 4.19 -7.45 7.23
N GLU A 104 3.59 -8.62 7.42
CA GLU A 104 2.37 -8.79 8.22
C GLU A 104 2.63 -9.76 9.39
N TYR A 105 2.42 -9.29 10.62
CA TYR A 105 2.76 -10.06 11.81
C TYR A 105 1.63 -10.22 12.82
N GLY A 106 0.44 -9.70 12.50
CA GLY A 106 -0.75 -9.86 13.34
C GLY A 106 -1.91 -8.94 12.97
N GLY A 107 -3.08 -9.28 13.49
CA GLY A 107 -4.33 -8.55 13.26
C GLY A 107 -4.95 -8.84 11.89
N ASN A 108 -5.69 -7.86 11.38
CA ASN A 108 -6.34 -7.90 10.07
C ASN A 108 -5.76 -6.81 9.16
N ILE A 109 -5.99 -6.94 7.86
CA ILE A 109 -5.56 -6.02 6.82
C ILE A 109 -6.77 -5.34 6.19
N ASN A 110 -6.67 -4.03 6.02
CA ASN A 110 -7.62 -3.23 5.25
C ASN A 110 -7.01 -2.91 3.89
N VAL A 111 -7.77 -3.11 2.82
CA VAL A 111 -7.40 -2.61 1.50
C VAL A 111 -8.59 -1.93 0.87
N SER A 112 -8.40 -0.71 0.37
CA SER A 112 -9.44 0.04 -0.31
C SER A 112 -8.98 0.58 -1.65
N ALA A 113 -9.76 0.34 -2.69
CA ALA A 113 -9.58 0.90 -4.01
C ALA A 113 -10.95 1.26 -4.61
N ASN A 114 -11.04 2.41 -5.28
CA ASN A 114 -12.25 2.90 -5.93
C ASN A 114 -13.53 2.82 -5.06
N ASN A 115 -13.41 3.23 -3.79
CA ASN A 115 -14.49 3.26 -2.78
C ASN A 115 -14.98 1.88 -2.29
N GLN A 116 -14.32 0.80 -2.70
CA GLN A 116 -14.57 -0.52 -2.14
C GLN A 116 -13.48 -0.84 -1.12
N LEU A 117 -13.90 -1.10 0.12
CA LEU A 117 -13.04 -1.58 1.20
C LEU A 117 -13.20 -3.10 1.33
N VAL A 118 -12.09 -3.82 1.46
CA VAL A 118 -12.07 -5.20 1.94
C VAL A 118 -11.28 -5.26 3.24
N ASN A 119 -11.76 -6.12 4.13
CA ASN A 119 -11.15 -6.42 5.41
C ASN A 119 -10.86 -7.93 5.44
N VAL A 120 -9.59 -8.32 5.59
CA VAL A 120 -9.14 -9.71 5.48
C VAL A 120 -8.11 -10.04 6.56
N ASP A 121 -7.93 -11.33 6.85
CA ASP A 121 -6.99 -11.75 7.89
C ASP A 121 -5.52 -11.53 7.47
N ASN A 122 -5.21 -11.73 6.19
CA ASN A 122 -3.85 -11.59 5.65
C ASN A 122 -3.86 -11.30 4.14
N PHE A 123 -2.71 -10.95 3.57
CA PHE A 123 -2.61 -10.61 2.15
C PHE A 123 -2.93 -11.78 1.21
N SER A 124 -2.68 -13.04 1.56
CA SER A 124 -3.00 -14.19 0.69
C SER A 124 -4.49 -14.27 0.31
N ALA A 125 -5.37 -13.81 1.19
CA ALA A 125 -6.82 -13.72 0.93
C ALA A 125 -7.18 -12.72 -0.18
N LEU A 126 -6.24 -11.89 -0.63
CA LEU A 126 -6.40 -10.95 -1.74
C LEU A 126 -5.86 -11.48 -3.06
N HIS A 127 -5.11 -12.58 -3.11
CA HIS A 127 -4.50 -13.06 -4.35
C HIS A 127 -5.54 -13.34 -5.44
N ARG A 128 -5.41 -12.65 -6.58
CA ARG A 128 -6.33 -12.61 -7.73
C ARG A 128 -7.75 -12.13 -7.40
N LYS A 129 -7.91 -11.38 -6.31
CA LYS A 129 -9.19 -10.78 -5.93
C LYS A 129 -9.31 -9.38 -6.53
N THR A 130 -10.50 -9.04 -7.01
CA THR A 130 -10.81 -7.70 -7.49
C THR A 130 -11.46 -6.85 -6.38
N ILE A 131 -10.95 -5.63 -6.18
CA ILE A 131 -11.42 -4.63 -5.21
C ILE A 131 -11.70 -3.35 -6.00
N GLY A 132 -12.98 -2.97 -6.15
CA GLY A 132 -13.35 -1.75 -6.88
C GLY A 132 -12.89 -1.75 -8.34
N GLY A 133 -12.73 -2.92 -8.97
CA GLY A 133 -12.19 -3.05 -10.33
C GLY A 133 -10.65 -3.08 -10.43
N VAL A 134 -9.93 -3.10 -9.30
CA VAL A 134 -8.48 -3.28 -9.22
C VAL A 134 -8.17 -4.70 -8.76
N GLU A 135 -7.37 -5.44 -9.51
CA GLU A 135 -6.94 -6.79 -9.13
C GLU A 135 -5.73 -6.72 -8.20
N ALA A 136 -5.80 -7.44 -7.08
CA ALA A 136 -4.67 -7.65 -6.18
C ALA A 136 -4.00 -8.99 -6.50
N THR A 137 -2.69 -9.00 -6.68
CA THR A 137 -1.87 -10.20 -6.89
C THR A 137 -0.75 -10.23 -5.86
N VAL A 138 -0.83 -11.20 -4.94
CA VAL A 138 0.30 -11.51 -4.05
C VAL A 138 1.38 -12.24 -4.86
N LEU A 139 2.56 -11.65 -4.98
CA LEU A 139 3.69 -12.17 -5.75
C LEU A 139 4.58 -13.10 -4.90
N SER A 140 4.63 -12.85 -3.59
CA SER A 140 5.32 -13.68 -2.59
C SER A 140 4.76 -13.41 -1.18
N GLY A 141 4.98 -14.35 -0.25
CA GLY A 141 4.56 -14.22 1.15
C GLY A 141 3.04 -14.13 1.34
N GLY A 142 2.59 -13.47 2.40
CA GLY A 142 1.19 -13.15 2.67
C GLY A 142 0.43 -14.24 3.41
N LEU A 143 1.14 -15.21 4.01
CA LEU A 143 0.55 -16.33 4.73
C LEU A 143 0.33 -16.03 6.22
N GLY A 144 0.65 -14.80 6.66
CA GLY A 144 0.66 -14.37 8.05
C GLY A 144 1.98 -14.68 8.75
N HIS A 145 2.44 -13.75 9.58
CA HIS A 145 3.74 -13.79 10.26
C HIS A 145 4.95 -13.85 9.30
N ASP A 146 4.80 -13.34 8.09
CA ASP A 146 5.81 -13.31 7.04
C ASP A 146 5.90 -11.93 6.37
N ASN A 147 6.79 -11.83 5.39
CA ASN A 147 6.89 -10.69 4.50
C ASN A 147 6.79 -11.14 3.05
N GLY A 148 6.53 -10.20 2.15
CA GLY A 148 6.27 -10.51 0.77
C GLY A 148 6.12 -9.27 -0.09
N VAL A 149 5.63 -9.49 -1.30
CA VAL A 149 5.35 -8.43 -2.27
C VAL A 149 3.95 -8.61 -2.82
N ILE A 150 3.18 -7.52 -2.87
CA ILE A 150 1.85 -7.49 -3.46
C ILE A 150 1.81 -6.43 -4.57
N GLU A 151 1.04 -6.72 -5.60
CA GLU A 151 0.75 -5.80 -6.70
C GLU A 151 -0.76 -5.57 -6.85
N PHE A 152 -1.14 -4.32 -7.09
CA PHE A 152 -2.48 -3.88 -7.45
C PHE A 152 -2.47 -3.41 -8.90
N SER A 153 -3.26 -4.04 -9.76
CA SER A 153 -3.34 -3.74 -11.19
C SER A 153 -4.78 -3.38 -11.58
N GLY A 154 -4.95 -2.17 -12.10
CA GLY A 154 -6.25 -1.59 -12.44
C GLY A 154 -6.24 -0.07 -12.23
N THR A 155 -7.21 0.62 -12.82
CA THR A 155 -7.32 2.08 -12.66
C THR A 155 -7.72 2.42 -11.22
N MET A 156 -6.83 3.06 -10.47
CA MET A 156 -7.02 3.52 -9.08
C MET A 156 -7.28 5.03 -9.06
N ARG A 157 -8.54 5.41 -8.84
CA ARG A 157 -8.99 6.81 -8.80
C ARG A 157 -9.06 7.30 -7.37
N ASP A 158 -8.96 8.61 -7.19
CA ASP A 158 -9.20 9.22 -5.88
C ASP A 158 -10.58 8.82 -5.34
N GLN A 159 -10.57 8.29 -4.14
CA GLN A 159 -11.77 7.80 -3.46
C GLN A 159 -12.51 8.95 -2.80
N GLN A 160 -13.83 8.95 -2.92
CA GLN A 160 -14.73 9.98 -2.40
C GLN A 160 -14.71 10.04 -0.87
N ASN A 161 -14.35 8.93 -0.22
CA ASN A 161 -14.19 8.82 1.22
C ASN A 161 -12.83 9.35 1.72
N GLY A 162 -11.98 9.91 0.85
CA GLY A 162 -10.69 10.48 1.20
C GLY A 162 -9.54 9.48 1.29
N LEU A 163 -9.76 8.19 1.04
CA LEU A 163 -8.74 7.13 1.09
C LEU A 163 -7.73 7.16 -0.08
N GLY A 164 -7.50 8.33 -0.68
CA GLY A 164 -6.59 8.48 -1.82
C GLY A 164 -6.94 7.54 -2.98
N GLN A 165 -5.94 7.13 -3.76
CA GLN A 165 -6.15 6.27 -4.94
C GLN A 165 -6.16 4.78 -4.57
N LEU A 166 -5.28 4.40 -3.65
CA LEU A 166 -5.19 3.09 -3.02
C LEU A 166 -4.98 3.31 -1.53
N ALA A 167 -5.60 2.50 -0.68
CA ALA A 167 -5.34 2.54 0.75
C ALA A 167 -5.10 1.15 1.32
N VAL A 168 -4.12 1.04 2.23
CA VAL A 168 -3.70 -0.21 2.86
C VAL A 168 -3.44 0.04 4.34
N GLY A 169 -3.98 -0.81 5.21
CA GLY A 169 -3.92 -0.64 6.67
C GLY A 169 -3.77 -1.96 7.42
N GLY A 170 -3.33 -1.88 8.67
CA GLY A 170 -3.13 -3.06 9.52
C GLY A 170 -2.86 -2.72 10.99
N GLN A 171 -2.67 -3.76 11.81
CA GLN A 171 -2.38 -3.65 13.25
C GLN A 171 -0.91 -3.93 13.57
N GLU A 172 -0.30 -4.83 12.82
CA GLU A 172 1.12 -5.14 12.83
C GLU A 172 1.57 -5.29 11.36
N LEU A 173 1.51 -4.18 10.63
CA LEU A 173 1.80 -4.10 9.21
C LEU A 173 2.98 -3.17 8.94
N TRP A 174 3.86 -3.58 8.03
CA TRP A 174 4.97 -2.80 7.51
C TRP A 174 4.83 -2.67 6.00
N ILE A 175 5.10 -1.49 5.45
CA ILE A 175 5.07 -1.21 4.01
C ILE A 175 6.37 -0.50 3.62
N ASP A 176 6.94 -0.92 2.50
CA ASP A 176 8.20 -0.41 1.97
C ASP A 176 8.28 -0.56 0.43
N ASP A 177 9.26 0.08 -0.21
CA ASP A 177 9.56 0.02 -1.65
C ASP A 177 8.31 0.19 -2.54
N ILE A 178 7.58 1.29 -2.37
CA ILE A 178 6.33 1.53 -3.08
C ILE A 178 6.65 1.94 -4.52
N CYS A 179 6.37 1.05 -5.47
CA CYS A 179 6.57 1.30 -6.90
C CYS A 179 5.25 1.44 -7.64
N PHE A 180 5.23 2.25 -8.69
CA PHE A 180 4.09 2.39 -9.60
C PHE A 180 4.53 2.43 -11.06
N GLU A 181 3.65 1.97 -11.96
CA GLU A 181 3.83 2.05 -13.40
C GLU A 181 3.75 3.52 -13.88
N GLN A 182 4.66 3.90 -14.78
CA GLN A 182 4.68 5.22 -15.42
C GLN A 182 3.56 5.42 -16.44
#